data_AF-A0A6J0JQJ7-F1
#
_entry.id   AF-A0A6J0JQJ7-F1
#
_cell.length_a   1.000
_cell.length_b   1.000
_cell.length_c   1.000
_cell.angle_alpha   90.00
_cell.angle_beta   90.00
_cell.angle_gamma   90.00
#
_symmetry.space_group_name_H-M   'P 1'
#
loop_
_entity.id
_entity.type
_entity.pdbx_description
1 polymer ?
#
loop_
_entity_poly.entity_id
_entity_poly.type
_entity_poly.pdbx_seq_one_letter_code
_entity_poly.pdbx_strand_id
1 'polypeptide(L)'
;MHNTITMYEQNSDIISTLPLELLLYIISFIPFDSARLTPFVSTRFRFVWSQALLVAHSLNGSIEAISRFIHNFDEHDPSKNTRKLELHLDKSTFVSTILAPNNVMHMSFVYGGSKEEDSFCWRIQTQDQIPKRVESRGFLVKTLCLDSVYSLTHEVVSSMVLDFSLLENLKICGCKGLTSLTIDSPSKLLHLSISGCTKLRYLDIRSTKLKTLHYQGFLPSIKIHEHFNLTNAVFDVRQGPNYCNNALDIGPLLLIIKNSQSLTLCRWMFEELINPSISSSWTSFQFYKLHDLRWIDNSMKQENINSLISFLKFCPSIERIFITIDTNTYSSKEETTVNDYYGRKHARVLRNLKLVKLEGSKSEEGKNQLILALQEVVDINQPLLILSSFP
;
A
#
# COMPACT_ATOMS: atom_id res chain seq x y z
N MET A 1 46.59 42.15 -13.95
CA MET A 1 46.41 41.71 -12.55
C MET A 1 44.97 41.98 -12.15
N HIS A 2 44.10 40.99 -12.27
CA HIS A 2 42.73 41.02 -11.77
C HIS A 2 42.62 39.90 -10.74
N ASN A 3 42.52 40.28 -9.47
CA ASN A 3 42.21 39.37 -8.38
C ASN A 3 40.71 39.10 -8.42
N THR A 4 40.33 37.94 -8.95
CA THR A 4 39.00 37.38 -8.75
C THR A 4 38.97 36.77 -7.35
N ILE A 5 38.39 37.48 -6.39
CA ILE A 5 38.02 36.91 -5.09
C ILE A 5 36.81 36.01 -5.36
N THR A 6 37.04 34.70 -5.43
CA THR A 6 35.96 33.72 -5.32
C THR A 6 35.53 33.65 -3.85
N MET A 7 34.44 34.34 -3.49
CA MET A 7 33.75 34.09 -2.23
C MET A 7 33.17 32.68 -2.28
N TYR A 8 33.82 31.74 -1.60
CA TYR A 8 33.17 30.51 -1.21
C TYR A 8 32.06 30.88 -0.21
N GLU A 9 30.80 30.81 -0.63
CA GLU A 9 29.68 30.71 0.30
C GLU A 9 29.86 29.43 1.11
N GLN A 10 30.52 29.55 2.27
CA GLN A 10 30.37 28.59 3.35
C GLN A 10 28.92 28.70 3.79
N ASN A 11 28.06 27.82 3.26
CA ASN A 11 26.74 27.57 3.82
C ASN A 11 26.92 27.10 5.27
N SER A 12 27.00 28.06 6.19
CA SER A 12 27.08 27.79 7.61
C SER A 12 25.82 27.05 8.01
N ASP A 13 25.96 25.88 8.63
CA ASP A 13 24.84 25.09 9.15
C ASP A 13 24.25 25.77 10.39
N ILE A 14 23.49 26.85 10.16
CA ILE A 14 22.85 27.69 11.18
C ILE A 14 21.80 26.88 11.96
N ILE A 15 21.18 25.88 11.33
CA ILE A 15 20.18 25.06 12.00
C ILE A 15 20.87 24.22 13.08
N SER A 16 22.00 23.57 12.76
CA SER A 16 22.76 22.82 13.75
C SER A 16 23.38 23.69 14.86
N THR A 17 23.40 25.02 14.77
CA THR A 17 23.88 25.85 15.90
C THR A 17 22.81 26.13 16.96
N LEU A 18 21.53 25.84 16.66
CA LEU A 18 20.42 26.05 17.59
C LEU A 18 20.56 25.24 18.88
N PRO A 19 20.07 25.76 20.03
CA PRO A 19 19.93 25.01 21.28
C PRO A 19 19.23 23.66 21.08
N LEU A 20 19.61 22.67 21.91
CA LEU A 20 19.11 21.30 21.80
C LEU A 20 17.59 21.25 21.89
N GLU A 21 17.00 22.08 22.74
CA GLU A 21 15.56 22.18 22.97
C GLU A 21 14.83 22.66 21.70
N LEU A 22 15.42 23.61 20.97
CA LEU A 22 14.87 24.09 19.70
C LEU A 22 15.06 23.06 18.58
N LEU A 23 16.16 22.31 18.58
CA LEU A 23 16.35 21.22 17.64
C LEU A 23 15.35 20.07 17.86
N LEU A 24 15.12 19.69 19.12
CA LEU A 24 14.10 18.71 19.51
C LEU A 24 12.69 19.18 19.13
N TYR A 25 12.41 20.47 19.32
CA TYR A 25 11.17 21.10 18.88
C TYR A 25 11.05 21.10 17.35
N ILE A 26 12.09 21.46 16.59
CA ILE A 26 12.04 21.42 15.13
C ILE A 26 11.78 19.99 14.62
N ILE A 27 12.52 19.00 15.13
CA ILE A 27 12.30 17.59 14.77
C ILE A 27 10.88 17.14 15.12
N SER A 28 10.25 17.73 16.15
CA SER A 28 8.88 17.38 16.51
C SER A 28 7.89 17.64 15.38
N PHE A 29 8.13 18.65 14.55
CA PHE A 29 7.29 19.02 13.40
C PHE A 29 7.65 18.32 12.10
N ILE A 30 8.77 17.58 12.04
CA ILE A 30 9.21 16.97 10.77
C ILE A 30 8.41 15.67 10.53
N PRO A 31 7.76 15.52 9.36
CA PRO A 31 7.11 14.27 8.98
C PRO A 31 8.10 13.10 8.98
N PHE A 32 7.68 11.92 9.44
CA PHE A 32 8.57 10.77 9.67
C PHE A 32 9.50 10.44 8.48
N ASP A 33 8.95 10.39 7.27
CA ASP A 33 9.72 10.05 6.06
C ASP A 33 10.89 11.02 5.81
N SER A 34 10.73 12.28 6.22
CA SER A 34 11.78 13.30 6.19
C SER A 34 12.63 13.27 7.47
N ALA A 35 12.01 13.00 8.62
CA ALA A 35 12.65 13.01 9.92
C ALA A 35 13.74 11.93 10.01
N ARG A 36 13.51 10.73 9.46
CA ARG A 36 14.52 9.65 9.37
C ARG A 36 15.74 10.01 8.52
N LEU A 37 15.65 11.04 7.67
CA LEU A 37 16.75 11.51 6.83
C LEU A 37 17.60 12.56 7.55
N THR A 38 17.05 13.24 8.55
CA THR A 38 17.75 14.30 9.30
C THR A 38 19.05 13.83 10.01
N PRO A 39 19.21 12.56 10.48
CA PRO A 39 20.50 12.05 10.97
C PRO A 39 21.63 12.02 9.92
N PHE A 40 21.30 12.14 8.64
CA PHE A 40 22.27 12.21 7.53
C PHE A 40 22.58 13.66 7.14
N VAL A 41 21.80 14.63 7.61
CA VAL A 41 21.98 16.06 7.31
C VAL A 41 23.12 16.66 8.14
N SER A 42 23.23 16.30 9.43
CA SER A 42 24.38 16.70 10.25
C SER A 42 24.64 15.73 11.41
N THR A 43 25.87 15.77 11.93
CA THR A 43 26.26 15.03 13.15
C THR A 43 25.47 15.50 14.37
N ARG A 44 25.05 16.77 14.41
CA ARG A 44 24.22 17.33 15.48
C ARG A 44 22.82 16.74 15.44
N PHE A 45 22.17 16.70 14.28
CA PHE A 45 20.87 16.04 14.15
C PHE A 45 20.94 14.54 14.45
N ARG A 46 22.03 13.87 14.05
CA ARG A 46 22.29 12.48 14.45
C ARG A 46 22.34 12.32 15.98
N PHE A 47 23.02 13.22 16.68
CA PHE A 47 23.08 13.23 18.14
C PHE A 47 21.70 13.48 18.77
N VAL A 48 20.91 14.42 18.25
CA VAL A 48 19.54 14.66 18.71
C VAL A 48 18.68 13.40 18.59
N TRP A 49 18.77 12.68 17.46
CA TRP A 49 18.10 11.40 17.27
C TRP A 49 18.59 10.30 18.22
N SER A 50 19.89 10.28 18.55
CA SER A 50 20.44 9.32 19.51
C SER A 50 19.98 9.58 20.95
N GLN A 51 19.62 10.82 21.31
CA GLN A 51 19.00 11.11 22.61
C GLN A 51 17.50 10.76 22.64
N ALA A 52 16.82 10.82 21.49
CA ALA A 52 15.43 10.38 21.34
C ALA A 52 15.28 8.84 21.23
N LEU A 53 16.36 8.09 21.51
CA LEU A 53 16.43 6.63 21.47
C LEU A 53 16.40 6.07 22.90
N LEU A 54 15.41 5.24 23.21
CA LEU A 54 15.40 4.40 24.40
C LEU A 54 15.81 2.97 24.00
N VAL A 55 16.86 2.43 24.62
CA VAL A 55 17.31 1.05 24.39
C VAL A 55 16.93 0.20 25.59
N ALA A 56 16.12 -0.83 25.39
CA ALA A 56 15.76 -1.79 26.44
C ALA A 56 16.25 -3.20 26.08
N HIS A 57 16.81 -3.89 27.08
CA HIS A 57 17.37 -5.24 26.97
C HIS A 57 16.49 -6.20 27.78
N SER A 58 15.46 -6.84 27.19
CA SER A 58 14.70 -7.93 27.82
C SER A 58 13.62 -8.52 26.89
N LEU A 59 13.47 -9.86 26.94
CA LEU A 59 12.32 -10.61 26.40
C LEU A 59 11.09 -10.55 27.33
N ASN A 60 11.31 -10.60 28.65
CA ASN A 60 10.24 -10.52 29.64
C ASN A 60 9.95 -9.05 29.93
N GLY A 61 8.99 -8.49 29.18
CA GLY A 61 8.56 -7.09 29.32
C GLY A 61 8.59 -6.27 28.03
N SER A 62 8.71 -6.88 26.86
CA SER A 62 8.70 -6.19 25.56
C SER A 62 7.40 -5.41 25.32
N ILE A 63 6.24 -6.04 25.56
CA ILE A 63 4.91 -5.38 25.44
C ILE A 63 4.80 -4.23 26.44
N GLU A 64 5.17 -4.47 27.70
CA GLU A 64 5.10 -3.47 28.77
C GLU A 64 6.05 -2.29 28.54
N ALA A 65 7.23 -2.54 27.95
CA ALA A 65 8.16 -1.49 27.55
C ALA A 65 7.59 -0.64 26.40
N ILE A 66 6.95 -1.27 25.40
CA ILE A 66 6.31 -0.55 24.29
C ILE A 66 5.08 0.23 24.79
N SER A 67 4.27 -0.37 25.67
CA SER A 67 3.11 0.29 26.29
C SER A 67 3.53 1.52 27.08
N ARG A 68 4.53 1.40 27.95
CA ARG A 68 5.12 2.54 28.68
C ARG A 68 5.69 3.60 27.74
N PHE A 69 6.34 3.18 26.67
CA PHE A 69 6.90 4.09 25.66
C PHE A 69 5.79 4.89 24.95
N ILE A 70 4.70 4.24 24.55
CA ILE A 70 3.52 4.89 23.95
C ILE A 70 2.87 5.85 24.95
N HIS A 71 2.63 5.40 26.18
CA HIS A 71 1.96 6.19 27.21
C HIS A 71 2.75 7.45 27.60
N ASN A 72 4.08 7.37 27.57
CA ASN A 72 4.95 8.49 27.92
C ASN A 72 5.25 9.44 26.77
N PHE A 73 4.72 9.18 25.56
CA PHE A 73 4.93 10.05 24.41
C PHE A 73 3.90 11.17 24.33
N ASP A 74 4.39 12.39 24.21
CA ASP A 74 3.58 13.58 23.90
C ASP A 74 4.30 14.44 22.86
N GLU A 75 3.66 14.63 21.71
CA GLU A 75 4.20 15.40 20.59
C GLU A 75 4.35 16.90 20.90
N HIS A 76 3.58 17.41 21.87
CA HIS A 76 3.56 18.82 22.24
C HIS A 76 4.46 19.14 23.43
N ASP A 77 5.00 18.11 24.11
CA ASP A 77 5.91 18.25 25.24
C ASP A 77 7.32 17.77 24.82
N PRO A 78 8.28 18.70 24.58
CA PRO A 78 9.65 18.35 24.20
C PRO A 78 10.35 17.40 25.16
N SER A 79 9.96 17.38 26.45
CA SER A 79 10.53 16.49 27.47
C SER A 79 10.02 15.05 27.37
N LYS A 80 8.94 14.83 26.62
CA LYS A 80 8.25 13.53 26.40
C LYS A 80 8.23 13.12 24.92
N ASN A 81 9.10 13.70 24.12
CA ASN A 81 9.14 13.50 22.68
C ASN A 81 10.15 12.43 22.24
N THR A 82 10.37 11.39 23.07
CA THR A 82 11.21 10.25 22.69
C THR A 82 10.53 9.51 21.55
N ARG A 83 11.07 9.63 20.34
CA ARG A 83 10.43 9.10 19.13
C ARG A 83 10.83 7.67 18.80
N LYS A 84 11.90 7.14 19.38
CA LYS A 84 12.39 5.81 19.03
C LYS A 84 12.67 4.94 20.25
N LEU A 85 12.21 3.70 20.18
CA LEU A 85 12.50 2.63 21.12
C LEU A 85 13.14 1.47 20.36
N GLU A 86 14.30 1.01 20.80
CA GLU A 86 14.90 -0.25 20.35
C GLU A 86 14.86 -1.29 21.47
N LEU A 87 14.20 -2.40 21.20
CA LEU A 87 14.20 -3.57 22.07
C LEU A 87 15.16 -4.62 21.51
N HIS A 88 16.30 -4.79 22.16
CA HIS A 88 17.32 -5.75 21.75
C HIS A 88 17.05 -7.11 22.39
N LEU A 89 16.86 -8.14 21.56
CA LEU A 89 16.69 -9.53 21.99
C LEU A 89 18.06 -10.23 22.07
N ASP A 90 18.90 -9.98 21.07
CA ASP A 90 20.31 -10.35 21.03
C ASP A 90 21.10 -9.33 20.19
N LYS A 91 22.37 -9.61 19.87
CA LYS A 91 23.24 -8.68 19.12
C LYS A 91 22.80 -8.40 17.69
N SER A 92 22.00 -9.27 17.09
CA SER A 92 21.59 -9.19 15.68
C SER A 92 20.08 -9.16 15.50
N THR A 93 19.32 -9.33 16.58
CA THR A 93 17.85 -9.34 16.60
C THR A 93 17.32 -8.25 17.51
N PHE A 94 16.57 -7.31 16.93
CA PHE A 94 15.95 -6.22 17.69
C PHE A 94 14.66 -5.74 17.04
N VAL A 95 13.81 -5.10 17.83
CA VAL A 95 12.59 -4.43 17.37
C VAL A 95 12.78 -2.93 17.50
N SER A 96 12.75 -2.21 16.38
CA SER A 96 12.78 -0.76 16.33
C SER A 96 11.36 -0.22 16.20
N THR A 97 10.89 0.45 17.24
CA THR A 97 9.60 1.13 17.29
C THR A 97 9.81 2.63 17.17
N ILE A 98 9.08 3.29 16.27
CA ILE A 98 9.13 4.74 16.07
C ILE A 98 7.73 5.31 16.16
N LEU A 99 7.56 6.35 16.97
CA LEU A 99 6.34 7.16 17.06
C LEU A 99 6.53 8.43 16.22
N ALA A 100 5.55 8.72 15.39
CA ALA A 100 5.57 9.78 14.41
C ALA A 100 4.33 10.67 14.51
N PRO A 101 4.40 11.90 13.96
CA PRO A 101 3.26 12.82 13.93
C PRO A 101 2.01 12.18 13.35
N ASN A 102 0.85 12.70 13.74
CA ASN A 102 -0.45 12.18 13.32
C ASN A 102 -0.70 10.73 13.76
N ASN A 103 -0.25 10.37 14.96
CA ASN A 103 -0.61 9.10 15.59
C ASN A 103 -0.13 7.86 14.81
N VAL A 104 1.03 7.98 14.16
CA VAL A 104 1.64 6.92 13.36
C VAL A 104 2.69 6.18 14.19
N MET A 105 2.57 4.85 14.27
CA MET A 105 3.54 3.97 14.90
C MET A 105 4.16 3.06 13.84
N HIS A 106 5.49 3.06 13.74
CA HIS A 106 6.24 2.18 12.84
C HIS A 106 7.06 1.18 13.65
N MET A 107 6.88 -0.11 13.41
CA MET A 107 7.65 -1.19 14.03
C MET A 107 8.40 -1.96 12.95
N SER A 108 9.72 -2.01 13.07
CA SER A 108 10.60 -2.80 12.21
C SER A 108 11.23 -3.91 13.03
N PHE A 109 11.03 -5.14 12.57
CA PHE A 109 11.51 -6.36 13.21
C PHE A 109 12.77 -6.82 12.47
N VAL A 110 13.92 -6.55 13.07
CA VAL A 110 15.22 -6.90 12.49
C VAL A 110 15.63 -8.26 13.04
N TYR A 111 15.82 -9.21 12.13
CA TYR A 111 16.30 -10.55 12.44
C TYR A 111 17.65 -10.78 11.77
N GLY A 112 18.66 -11.07 12.57
CA GLY A 112 20.04 -11.26 12.11
C GLY A 112 20.45 -12.72 11.93
N GLY A 113 19.51 -13.66 11.97
CA GLY A 113 19.80 -15.08 11.70
C GLY A 113 19.91 -15.36 10.20
N SER A 114 20.79 -16.29 9.83
CA SER A 114 21.03 -16.74 8.46
C SER A 114 20.05 -17.82 7.97
N LYS A 115 19.10 -18.25 8.81
CA LYS A 115 18.13 -19.29 8.47
C LYS A 115 16.97 -18.70 7.68
N GLU A 116 16.43 -19.49 6.74
CA GLU A 116 15.16 -19.17 6.10
C GLU A 116 14.09 -18.95 7.17
N GLU A 117 13.32 -17.86 7.05
CA GLU A 117 12.21 -17.58 7.97
C GLU A 117 11.18 -18.70 7.92
N ASP A 118 10.88 -19.26 9.11
CA ASP A 118 9.82 -20.24 9.30
C ASP A 118 8.49 -19.69 8.79
N SER A 119 7.71 -20.57 8.14
CA SER A 119 6.38 -20.20 7.69
C SER A 119 5.44 -20.02 8.88
N PHE A 120 4.56 -19.03 8.81
CA PHE A 120 3.57 -18.80 9.87
C PHE A 120 2.24 -18.28 9.34
N CYS A 121 1.19 -18.53 10.13
CA CYS A 121 -0.15 -18.02 9.93
C CYS A 121 -0.41 -16.92 10.96
N TRP A 122 -0.93 -15.78 10.52
CA TRP A 122 -1.08 -14.63 11.38
C TRP A 122 -2.53 -14.15 11.42
N ARG A 123 -3.05 -13.95 12.63
CA ARG A 123 -4.35 -13.32 12.86
C ARG A 123 -4.15 -12.01 13.60
N ILE A 124 -4.68 -10.93 13.05
CA ILE A 124 -4.72 -9.61 13.67
C ILE A 124 -6.18 -9.30 13.97
N GLN A 125 -6.47 -8.98 15.24
CA GLN A 125 -7.80 -8.65 15.69
C GLN A 125 -7.81 -7.26 16.33
N THR A 126 -8.79 -6.43 15.97
CA THR A 126 -9.05 -5.17 16.67
C THR A 126 -10.25 -5.31 17.58
N GLN A 127 -10.18 -4.79 18.80
CA GLN A 127 -11.32 -4.81 19.72
C GLN A 127 -12.38 -3.80 19.29
N ASP A 128 -13.66 -4.17 19.18
CA ASP A 128 -14.73 -3.25 18.76
C ASP A 128 -15.25 -2.30 19.85
N GLN A 129 -14.78 -2.44 21.10
CA GLN A 129 -15.30 -1.63 22.20
C GLN A 129 -14.97 -0.14 21.98
N ILE A 130 -16.01 0.69 22.05
CA ILE A 130 -15.88 2.14 22.17
C ILE A 130 -15.29 2.39 23.56
N PRO A 131 -14.12 3.01 23.70
CA PRO A 131 -13.58 3.24 25.03
C PRO A 131 -14.52 4.13 25.84
N LYS A 132 -14.90 3.68 27.03
CA LYS A 132 -15.62 4.48 28.03
C LYS A 132 -14.70 5.62 28.45
N ARG A 133 -14.91 6.83 27.89
CA ARG A 133 -14.12 8.06 28.12
C ARG A 133 -12.61 7.81 28.20
N VAL A 134 -11.92 7.93 27.08
CA VAL A 134 -10.47 8.15 27.13
C VAL A 134 -10.26 9.60 27.58
N GLU A 135 -9.90 9.81 28.83
CA GLU A 135 -9.25 11.06 29.24
C GLU A 135 -7.82 11.04 28.68
N SER A 136 -7.66 11.13 27.37
CA SER A 136 -6.34 10.95 26.72
C SER A 136 -5.58 12.26 26.67
N ARG A 137 -4.65 12.43 27.61
CA ARG A 137 -3.50 13.34 27.48
C ARG A 137 -2.26 12.63 26.91
N GLY A 138 -2.42 11.63 26.04
CA GLY A 138 -1.31 10.80 25.55
C GLY A 138 -1.49 10.30 24.11
N PHE A 139 -0.43 9.73 23.54
CA PHE A 139 -0.41 9.19 22.17
C PHE A 139 -1.40 8.04 21.98
N LEU A 140 -2.16 8.09 20.89
CA LEU A 140 -3.11 7.03 20.54
C LEU A 140 -2.80 6.53 19.14
N VAL A 141 -2.46 5.25 18.99
CA VAL A 141 -2.11 4.68 17.68
C VAL A 141 -3.32 4.70 16.75
N LYS A 142 -3.22 5.47 15.67
CA LYS A 142 -4.23 5.55 14.59
C LYS A 142 -3.76 4.81 13.33
N THR A 143 -2.45 4.81 13.11
CA THR A 143 -1.81 4.14 11.98
C THR A 143 -0.69 3.27 12.47
N LEU A 144 -0.73 1.98 12.13
CA LEU A 144 0.30 1.01 12.48
C LEU A 144 0.99 0.49 11.21
N CYS A 145 2.30 0.70 11.13
CA CYS A 145 3.17 0.18 10.09
C CYS A 145 4.06 -0.91 10.68
N LEU A 146 3.96 -2.12 10.12
CA LEU A 146 4.67 -3.31 10.56
C LEU A 146 5.57 -3.76 9.42
N ASP A 147 6.88 -3.85 9.69
CA ASP A 147 7.88 -4.26 8.71
C ASP A 147 8.63 -5.50 9.21
N SER A 148 8.66 -6.53 8.36
CA SER A 148 9.45 -7.75 8.54
C SER A 148 9.09 -8.58 9.78
N VAL A 149 7.80 -8.60 10.16
CA VAL A 149 7.30 -9.50 11.21
C VAL A 149 7.55 -10.96 10.83
N TYR A 150 8.02 -11.75 11.79
CA TYR A 150 8.41 -13.15 11.60
C TYR A 150 7.74 -14.08 12.62
N SER A 151 7.95 -15.39 12.48
CA SER A 151 7.23 -16.45 13.21
C SER A 151 7.25 -16.29 14.74
N LEU A 152 8.30 -15.74 15.34
CA LEU A 152 8.41 -15.59 16.80
C LEU A 152 7.76 -14.30 17.34
N THR A 153 7.45 -13.32 16.50
CA THR A 153 7.00 -11.98 16.93
C THR A 153 5.55 -11.68 16.60
N HIS A 154 4.94 -12.43 15.67
CA HIS A 154 3.59 -12.15 15.19
C HIS A 154 2.52 -12.18 16.31
N GLU A 155 2.58 -13.11 17.27
CA GLU A 155 1.63 -13.19 18.39
C GLU A 155 1.74 -11.99 19.36
N VAL A 156 2.96 -11.51 19.58
CA VAL A 156 3.22 -10.31 20.38
C VAL A 156 2.56 -9.10 19.73
N VAL A 157 2.73 -8.95 18.41
CA VAL A 157 2.10 -7.87 17.65
C VAL A 157 0.57 -7.99 17.69
N SER A 158 0.03 -9.20 17.51
CA SER A 158 -1.42 -9.43 17.61
C SER A 158 -1.98 -9.03 18.97
N SER A 159 -1.25 -9.34 20.05
CA SER A 159 -1.64 -8.95 21.41
C SER A 159 -1.65 -7.44 21.58
N MET A 160 -0.64 -6.74 21.07
CA MET A 160 -0.55 -5.28 21.15
C MET A 160 -1.66 -4.57 20.34
N VAL A 161 -2.04 -5.11 19.18
CA VAL A 161 -3.08 -4.49 18.33
C VAL A 161 -4.45 -4.42 19.04
N LEU A 162 -4.71 -5.33 19.99
CA LEU A 162 -5.94 -5.29 20.79
C LEU A 162 -6.07 -4.01 21.61
N ASP A 163 -4.94 -3.45 22.08
CA ASP A 163 -4.91 -2.23 22.88
C ASP A 163 -5.09 -0.94 22.05
N PHE A 164 -4.95 -1.03 20.71
CA PHE A 164 -5.04 0.12 19.82
C PHE A 164 -6.49 0.46 19.47
N SER A 165 -7.16 1.12 20.41
CA SER A 165 -8.58 1.43 20.32
C SER A 165 -8.99 2.34 19.14
N LEU A 166 -8.07 3.14 18.58
CA LEU A 166 -8.30 4.07 17.47
C LEU A 166 -7.65 3.65 16.15
N LEU A 167 -7.21 2.39 16.03
CA LEU A 167 -6.51 1.93 14.83
C LEU A 167 -7.44 1.95 13.60
N GLU A 168 -7.12 2.82 12.64
CA GLU A 168 -7.85 2.97 11.37
C GLU A 168 -7.01 2.50 10.17
N ASN A 169 -5.68 2.51 10.28
CA ASN A 169 -4.76 2.22 9.18
C ASN A 169 -3.76 1.13 9.58
N LEU A 170 -3.68 0.06 8.80
CA LEU A 170 -2.73 -1.02 9.01
C LEU A 170 -1.90 -1.25 7.75
N LYS A 171 -0.58 -1.20 7.88
CA LYS A 171 0.39 -1.48 6.82
C LYS A 171 1.28 -2.63 7.25
N ILE A 172 1.36 -3.68 6.42
CA ILE A 172 2.18 -4.86 6.64
C ILE A 172 3.15 -4.98 5.46
N CYS A 173 4.45 -4.97 5.77
CA CYS A 173 5.52 -4.97 4.78
C CYS A 173 6.52 -6.08 5.05
N GLY A 174 7.02 -6.72 3.99
CA GLY A 174 8.25 -7.52 4.05
C GLY A 174 8.22 -8.76 4.94
N CYS A 175 7.04 -9.26 5.33
CA CYS A 175 6.91 -10.46 6.18
C CYS A 175 7.11 -11.71 5.31
N LYS A 176 8.36 -12.21 5.18
CA LYS A 176 8.72 -13.23 4.18
C LYS A 176 8.20 -14.63 4.54
N GLY A 177 8.12 -14.97 5.82
CA GLY A 177 7.53 -16.22 6.33
C GLY A 177 5.99 -16.28 6.30
N LEU A 178 5.30 -15.17 6.05
CA LEU A 178 3.84 -15.10 6.19
C LEU A 178 3.12 -15.89 5.08
N THR A 179 2.39 -16.95 5.43
CA THR A 179 1.67 -17.81 4.47
C THR A 179 0.15 -17.59 4.46
N SER A 180 -0.41 -17.20 5.60
CA SER A 180 -1.84 -16.91 5.75
C SER A 180 -2.02 -15.71 6.67
N LEU A 181 -2.85 -14.75 6.26
CA LEU A 181 -3.16 -13.57 7.04
C LEU A 181 -4.67 -13.44 7.22
N THR A 182 -5.12 -13.33 8.47
CA THR A 182 -6.50 -13.01 8.83
C THR A 182 -6.55 -11.63 9.47
N ILE A 183 -7.33 -10.72 8.90
CA ILE A 183 -7.64 -9.41 9.45
C ILE A 183 -9.06 -9.45 10.00
N ASP A 184 -9.20 -9.35 11.32
CA ASP A 184 -10.47 -9.32 12.03
C ASP A 184 -10.70 -7.93 12.65
N SER A 185 -11.34 -7.06 11.87
CA SER A 185 -11.65 -5.70 12.29
C SER A 185 -13.04 -5.31 11.81
N PRO A 186 -14.10 -5.70 12.54
CA PRO A 186 -15.48 -5.55 12.10
C PRO A 186 -15.83 -4.09 11.81
N SER A 187 -15.40 -3.17 12.68
CA SER A 187 -15.91 -1.80 12.67
C SER A 187 -14.88 -0.65 12.69
N LYS A 188 -13.57 -0.94 12.75
CA LYS A 188 -12.52 0.08 12.97
C LYS A 188 -11.68 0.38 11.73
N LEU A 189 -11.05 -0.64 11.16
CA LEU A 189 -10.07 -0.49 10.08
C LEU A 189 -10.70 0.11 8.81
N LEU A 190 -10.12 1.21 8.35
CA LEU A 190 -10.50 1.93 7.14
C LEU A 190 -9.52 1.67 5.98
N HIS A 191 -8.23 1.47 6.29
CA HIS A 191 -7.19 1.31 5.28
C HIS A 191 -6.27 0.12 5.61
N LEU A 192 -6.11 -0.77 4.64
CA LEU A 192 -5.21 -1.93 4.73
C LEU A 192 -4.21 -1.90 3.57
N SER A 193 -2.93 -2.01 3.89
CA SER A 193 -1.84 -2.12 2.91
C SER A 193 -0.99 -3.35 3.21
N ILE A 194 -0.76 -4.20 2.21
CA ILE A 194 0.08 -5.39 2.31
C ILE A 194 1.05 -5.39 1.12
N SER A 195 2.36 -5.47 1.40
CA SER A 195 3.38 -5.43 0.34
C SER A 195 4.60 -6.27 0.68
N GLY A 196 5.17 -6.98 -0.30
CA GLY A 196 6.44 -7.69 -0.10
C GLY A 196 6.34 -8.94 0.78
N CYS A 197 5.13 -9.47 1.00
CA CYS A 197 4.90 -10.74 1.67
C CYS A 197 4.87 -11.88 0.63
N THR A 198 6.06 -12.34 0.21
CA THR A 198 6.20 -13.21 -0.99
C THR A 198 5.61 -14.60 -0.84
N LYS A 199 5.51 -15.14 0.38
CA LYS A 199 4.94 -16.47 0.65
C LYS A 199 3.42 -16.43 0.96
N LEU A 200 2.77 -15.27 0.93
CA LEU A 200 1.36 -15.14 1.31
C LEU A 200 0.44 -15.82 0.29
N ARG A 201 -0.28 -16.86 0.72
CA ARG A 201 -1.20 -17.65 -0.11
C ARG A 201 -2.66 -17.40 0.20
N TYR A 202 -2.99 -17.02 1.43
CA TYR A 202 -4.36 -16.82 1.90
C TYR A 202 -4.50 -15.49 2.62
N LEU A 203 -5.48 -14.69 2.19
CA LEU A 203 -5.85 -13.43 2.81
C LEU A 203 -7.33 -13.48 3.17
N ASP A 204 -7.63 -13.54 4.46
CA ASP A 204 -8.98 -13.54 5.02
C ASP A 204 -9.25 -12.15 5.64
N ILE A 205 -10.27 -11.44 5.15
CA ILE A 205 -10.66 -10.11 5.63
C ILE A 205 -12.08 -10.17 6.19
N ARG A 206 -12.19 -9.86 7.48
CA ARG A 206 -13.44 -9.58 8.18
C ARG A 206 -13.53 -8.11 8.54
N SER A 207 -14.31 -7.34 7.78
CA SER A 207 -14.49 -5.91 8.01
C SER A 207 -15.73 -5.38 7.28
N THR A 208 -16.40 -4.39 7.88
CA THR A 208 -17.55 -3.71 7.25
C THR A 208 -17.26 -2.27 6.81
N LYS A 209 -16.13 -1.69 7.25
CA LYS A 209 -15.81 -0.27 7.03
C LYS A 209 -14.62 -0.01 6.14
N LEU A 210 -13.88 -1.05 5.72
CA LEU A 210 -12.69 -0.90 4.90
C LEU A 210 -12.99 -0.09 3.62
N LYS A 211 -12.25 1.00 3.42
CA LYS A 211 -12.35 1.92 2.27
C LYS A 211 -11.19 1.79 1.31
N THR A 212 -10.01 1.42 1.81
CA THR A 212 -8.84 1.24 0.98
C THR A 212 -8.21 -0.11 1.22
N LEU A 213 -7.96 -0.83 0.13
CA LEU A 213 -7.15 -2.04 0.11
C LEU A 213 -6.03 -1.85 -0.90
N HIS A 214 -4.79 -1.88 -0.41
CA HIS A 214 -3.59 -1.89 -1.23
C HIS A 214 -2.87 -3.21 -1.05
N TYR A 215 -2.77 -3.97 -2.13
CA TYR A 215 -2.05 -5.23 -2.19
C TYR A 215 -0.99 -5.18 -3.28
N GLN A 216 0.25 -5.53 -2.91
CA GLN A 216 1.38 -5.64 -3.82
C GLN A 216 2.12 -6.97 -3.59
N GLY A 217 2.16 -7.82 -4.60
CA GLY A 217 2.78 -9.15 -4.49
C GLY A 217 2.22 -10.17 -5.48
N PHE A 218 2.46 -11.46 -5.22
CA PHE A 218 1.70 -12.53 -5.86
C PHE A 218 0.26 -12.51 -5.36
N LEU A 219 -0.74 -12.66 -6.23
CA LEU A 219 -2.16 -12.63 -5.82
C LEU A 219 -2.48 -13.85 -4.93
N PRO A 220 -2.90 -13.66 -3.66
CA PRO A 220 -3.30 -14.75 -2.79
C PRO A 220 -4.76 -15.11 -3.04
N SER A 221 -5.22 -16.22 -2.47
CA SER A 221 -6.64 -16.49 -2.32
C SER A 221 -7.23 -15.47 -1.32
N ILE A 222 -8.12 -14.59 -1.81
CA ILE A 222 -8.74 -13.56 -0.98
C ILE A 222 -10.16 -14.00 -0.60
N LYS A 223 -10.40 -14.12 0.70
CA LYS A 223 -11.73 -14.39 1.26
C LYS A 223 -12.24 -13.15 1.97
N ILE A 224 -13.45 -12.74 1.61
CA ILE A 224 -14.18 -11.61 2.21
C ILE A 224 -15.45 -12.17 2.87
N HIS A 225 -15.70 -11.83 4.14
CA HIS A 225 -16.87 -12.36 4.87
C HIS A 225 -18.07 -11.40 4.87
N GLU A 226 -17.84 -10.10 4.91
CA GLU A 226 -18.90 -9.09 4.95
C GLU A 226 -18.98 -8.27 3.66
N HIS A 227 -20.17 -7.75 3.37
CA HIS A 227 -20.35 -6.86 2.24
C HIS A 227 -19.94 -5.42 2.60
N PHE A 228 -18.96 -4.89 1.88
CA PHE A 228 -18.58 -3.48 1.90
C PHE A 228 -18.14 -3.05 0.50
N ASN A 229 -17.97 -1.74 0.30
CA ASN A 229 -17.45 -1.20 -0.95
C ASN A 229 -16.16 -0.44 -0.66
N LEU A 230 -15.10 -0.83 -1.35
CA LEU A 230 -13.87 -0.05 -1.38
C LEU A 230 -14.11 1.26 -2.14
N THR A 231 -13.45 2.31 -1.70
CA THR A 231 -13.32 3.57 -2.44
C THR A 231 -12.07 3.52 -3.32
N ASN A 232 -10.98 2.97 -2.81
CA ASN A 232 -9.72 2.81 -3.52
C ASN A 232 -9.24 1.36 -3.40
N ALA A 233 -8.99 0.71 -4.53
CA ALA A 233 -8.49 -0.65 -4.58
C ALA A 233 -7.22 -0.69 -5.43
N VAL A 234 -6.12 -1.17 -4.86
CA VAL A 234 -4.86 -1.31 -5.58
C VAL A 234 -4.44 -2.77 -5.52
N PHE A 235 -4.47 -3.44 -6.67
CA PHE A 235 -3.93 -4.79 -6.84
C PHE A 235 -2.74 -4.71 -7.79
N ASP A 236 -1.57 -4.38 -7.23
CA ASP A 236 -0.30 -4.45 -7.95
C ASP A 236 0.25 -5.87 -7.89
N VAL A 237 -0.39 -6.73 -8.69
CA VAL A 237 -0.13 -8.18 -8.73
C VAL A 237 0.68 -8.58 -9.97
N ARG A 238 1.70 -7.78 -10.30
CA ARG A 238 2.59 -8.02 -11.44
C ARG A 238 3.25 -9.39 -11.43
N GLN A 239 3.38 -10.01 -10.26
CA GLN A 239 4.04 -11.31 -10.08
C GLN A 239 3.14 -12.49 -10.46
N GLY A 240 1.85 -12.26 -10.72
CA GLY A 240 0.90 -13.31 -11.08
C GLY A 240 0.21 -13.97 -9.88
N PRO A 241 -0.52 -15.06 -10.09
CA PRO A 241 -1.19 -15.81 -9.03
C PRO A 241 -0.20 -16.59 -8.14
N ASN A 242 -0.45 -16.64 -6.83
CA ASN A 242 0.33 -17.47 -5.88
C ASN A 242 -0.27 -18.89 -5.67
N TYR A 243 -1.25 -19.29 -6.47
CA TYR A 243 -2.00 -20.53 -6.32
C TYR A 243 -1.98 -21.35 -7.61
N CYS A 244 -2.19 -22.66 -7.48
CA CYS A 244 -2.34 -23.57 -8.61
C CYS A 244 -3.84 -23.78 -8.90
N ASN A 245 -4.34 -23.29 -10.05
CA ASN A 245 -5.61 -23.56 -10.74
C ASN A 245 -6.98 -23.62 -9.98
N ASN A 246 -7.96 -22.92 -10.57
CA ASN A 246 -9.42 -23.16 -10.62
C ASN A 246 -10.33 -22.94 -9.40
N ALA A 247 -9.87 -22.45 -8.25
CA ALA A 247 -10.72 -22.36 -7.05
C ALA A 247 -10.86 -20.96 -6.41
N LEU A 248 -10.44 -19.89 -7.08
CA LEU A 248 -10.68 -18.54 -6.58
C LEU A 248 -12.11 -18.11 -6.92
N ASP A 249 -13.00 -18.17 -5.93
CA ASP A 249 -14.25 -17.44 -5.99
C ASP A 249 -13.94 -15.94 -5.97
N ILE A 250 -13.82 -15.36 -7.15
CA ILE A 250 -13.57 -13.93 -7.33
C ILE A 250 -14.84 -13.10 -7.07
N GLY A 251 -16.01 -13.74 -6.93
CA GLY A 251 -17.30 -13.06 -6.75
C GLY A 251 -17.28 -12.06 -5.59
N PRO A 252 -16.93 -12.47 -4.36
CA PRO A 252 -16.79 -11.55 -3.23
C PRO A 252 -15.83 -10.39 -3.50
N LEU A 253 -14.69 -10.66 -4.16
CA LEU A 253 -13.73 -9.62 -4.54
C LEU A 253 -14.34 -8.61 -5.53
N LEU A 254 -15.04 -9.10 -6.54
CA LEU A 254 -15.74 -8.27 -7.53
C LEU A 254 -16.80 -7.38 -6.88
N LEU A 255 -17.55 -7.90 -5.89
CA LEU A 255 -18.54 -7.10 -5.16
C LEU A 255 -17.91 -5.91 -4.44
N ILE A 256 -16.76 -6.11 -3.78
CA ILE A 256 -16.13 -5.03 -3.01
C ILE A 256 -15.47 -3.96 -3.88
N ILE A 257 -15.00 -4.31 -5.10
CA ILE A 257 -14.36 -3.35 -6.02
C ILE A 257 -15.32 -2.68 -7.01
N LYS A 258 -16.53 -3.23 -7.19
CA LYS A 258 -17.52 -2.77 -8.18
C LYS A 258 -17.82 -1.27 -8.11
N ASN A 259 -17.81 -0.70 -6.91
CA ASN A 259 -18.15 0.69 -6.64
C ASN A 259 -16.93 1.54 -6.24
N SER A 260 -15.71 1.06 -6.49
CA SER A 260 -14.49 1.82 -6.28
C SER A 260 -14.46 3.07 -7.17
N GLN A 261 -13.92 4.15 -6.61
CA GLN A 261 -13.61 5.39 -7.35
C GLN A 261 -12.28 5.27 -8.08
N SER A 262 -11.34 4.53 -7.50
CA SER A 262 -10.04 4.23 -8.10
C SER A 262 -9.71 2.76 -8.02
N LEU A 263 -9.18 2.22 -9.12
CA LEU A 263 -8.77 0.83 -9.24
C LEU A 263 -7.41 0.73 -9.93
N THR A 264 -6.46 0.01 -9.33
CA THR A 264 -5.24 -0.47 -10.00
C THR A 264 -5.37 -1.97 -10.23
N LEU A 265 -5.13 -2.41 -11.46
CA LEU A 265 -5.28 -3.81 -11.88
C LEU A 265 -4.23 -4.18 -12.94
N CYS A 266 -3.77 -5.43 -12.94
CA CYS A 266 -3.00 -6.01 -14.04
C CYS A 266 -3.92 -6.61 -15.12
N ARG A 267 -3.51 -6.55 -16.40
CA ARG A 267 -4.23 -7.18 -17.53
C ARG A 267 -4.60 -8.63 -17.25
N TRP A 268 -3.63 -9.44 -16.82
CA TRP A 268 -3.84 -10.87 -16.59
C TRP A 268 -4.94 -11.15 -15.54
N MET A 269 -5.06 -10.31 -14.51
CA MET A 269 -6.09 -10.45 -13.48
C MET A 269 -7.48 -10.18 -14.06
N PHE A 270 -7.58 -9.25 -15.02
CA PHE A 270 -8.81 -9.07 -15.77
C PHE A 270 -9.14 -10.28 -16.64
N GLU A 271 -8.19 -10.72 -17.46
CA GLU A 271 -8.39 -11.80 -18.45
C GLU A 271 -8.72 -13.15 -17.80
N GLU A 272 -7.97 -13.52 -16.78
CA GLU A 272 -8.07 -14.86 -16.17
C GLU A 272 -9.12 -14.96 -15.07
N LEU A 273 -9.43 -13.85 -14.37
CA LEU A 273 -10.29 -13.89 -13.18
C LEU A 273 -11.58 -13.11 -13.37
N ILE A 274 -11.49 -11.83 -13.76
CA ILE A 274 -12.66 -10.96 -13.78
C ILE A 274 -13.57 -11.26 -14.99
N ASN A 275 -12.98 -11.35 -16.18
CA ASN A 275 -13.72 -11.51 -17.43
C ASN A 275 -14.51 -12.83 -17.52
N PRO A 276 -13.95 -13.99 -17.11
CA PRO A 276 -14.70 -15.25 -17.11
C PRO A 276 -15.88 -15.24 -16.14
N SER A 277 -15.72 -14.63 -14.96
CA SER A 277 -16.79 -14.53 -13.96
C SER A 277 -17.92 -13.60 -14.38
N ILE A 278 -17.61 -12.48 -15.03
CA ILE A 278 -18.63 -11.58 -15.59
C ILE A 278 -19.40 -12.25 -16.72
N SER A 279 -18.70 -12.96 -17.62
CA SER A 279 -19.27 -13.58 -18.80
C SER A 279 -20.20 -14.76 -18.47
N SER A 280 -19.83 -15.56 -17.48
CA SER A 280 -20.60 -16.74 -17.07
C SER A 280 -21.81 -16.42 -16.19
N SER A 281 -21.67 -15.46 -15.28
CA SER A 281 -22.63 -15.33 -14.16
C SER A 281 -23.21 -13.93 -14.01
N TRP A 282 -22.49 -12.88 -14.38
CA TRP A 282 -22.85 -11.50 -14.01
C TRP A 282 -22.96 -10.58 -15.23
N THR A 283 -23.86 -10.92 -16.14
CA THR A 283 -24.03 -10.24 -17.43
C THR A 283 -24.36 -8.75 -17.33
N SER A 284 -24.90 -8.28 -16.21
CA SER A 284 -25.22 -6.86 -15.93
C SER A 284 -24.13 -6.09 -15.17
N PHE A 285 -23.01 -6.74 -14.83
CA PHE A 285 -21.92 -6.13 -14.05
C PHE A 285 -21.32 -4.90 -14.74
N GLN A 286 -21.00 -3.88 -13.93
CA GLN A 286 -20.38 -2.61 -14.31
C GLN A 286 -19.65 -2.01 -13.12
N PHE A 287 -18.56 -1.30 -13.39
CA PHE A 287 -17.86 -0.45 -12.45
C PHE A 287 -18.48 0.95 -12.42
N TYR A 288 -19.52 1.13 -11.59
CA TYR A 288 -20.39 2.31 -11.67
C TYR A 288 -19.72 3.64 -11.30
N LYS A 289 -18.78 3.61 -10.37
CA LYS A 289 -18.15 4.80 -9.79
C LYS A 289 -16.68 4.96 -10.15
N LEU A 290 -16.15 4.10 -11.02
CA LEU A 290 -14.73 4.11 -11.34
C LEU A 290 -14.40 5.34 -12.19
N HIS A 291 -13.68 6.28 -11.60
CA HIS A 291 -13.19 7.50 -12.23
C HIS A 291 -11.71 7.37 -12.64
N ASP A 292 -10.94 6.62 -11.84
CA ASP A 292 -9.49 6.48 -12.01
C ASP A 292 -9.08 5.02 -12.17
N LEU A 293 -8.58 4.68 -13.35
CA LEU A 293 -8.01 3.36 -13.62
C LEU A 293 -6.49 3.46 -13.75
N ARG A 294 -5.76 2.63 -13.01
CA ARG A 294 -4.38 2.29 -13.33
C ARG A 294 -4.30 0.88 -13.89
N TRP A 295 -3.99 0.78 -15.17
CA TRP A 295 -3.84 -0.47 -15.90
C TRP A 295 -2.37 -0.85 -16.00
N ILE A 296 -2.01 -2.02 -15.50
CA ILE A 296 -0.64 -2.54 -15.55
C ILE A 296 -0.57 -3.67 -16.58
N ASP A 297 0.37 -3.55 -17.52
CA ASP A 297 0.52 -4.50 -18.61
C ASP A 297 1.99 -4.87 -18.85
N ASN A 298 2.21 -5.97 -19.58
CA ASN A 298 3.55 -6.42 -19.96
C ASN A 298 4.01 -5.87 -21.32
N SER A 299 3.07 -5.46 -22.17
CA SER A 299 3.35 -4.96 -23.51
C SER A 299 2.20 -4.13 -24.09
N MET A 300 2.44 -3.46 -25.22
CA MET A 300 1.46 -2.68 -25.99
C MET A 300 1.08 -3.37 -27.32
N LYS A 301 0.94 -4.69 -27.30
CA LYS A 301 0.47 -5.44 -28.48
C LYS A 301 -1.05 -5.29 -28.64
N GLN A 302 -1.56 -5.58 -29.84
CA GLN A 302 -2.98 -5.39 -30.18
C GLN A 302 -3.91 -6.18 -29.25
N GLU A 303 -3.55 -7.41 -28.89
CA GLU A 303 -4.31 -8.25 -27.96
C GLU A 303 -4.41 -7.61 -26.56
N ASN A 304 -3.32 -7.01 -26.07
CA ASN A 304 -3.29 -6.33 -24.77
C ASN A 304 -4.18 -5.07 -24.79
N ILE A 305 -4.10 -4.30 -25.88
CA ILE A 305 -4.96 -3.13 -26.10
C ILE A 305 -6.43 -3.56 -26.13
N ASN A 306 -6.76 -4.63 -26.85
CA ASN A 306 -8.13 -5.16 -26.93
C ASN A 306 -8.68 -5.56 -25.55
N SER A 307 -7.85 -6.13 -24.68
CA SER A 307 -8.22 -6.45 -23.30
C SER A 307 -8.51 -5.20 -22.47
N LEU A 308 -7.70 -4.15 -22.59
CA LEU A 308 -7.97 -2.86 -21.96
C LEU A 308 -9.30 -2.26 -22.48
N ILE A 309 -9.50 -2.20 -23.80
CA ILE A 309 -10.74 -1.68 -24.38
C ILE A 309 -11.96 -2.49 -23.91
N SER A 310 -11.82 -3.81 -23.80
CA SER A 310 -12.87 -4.68 -23.27
C SER A 310 -13.19 -4.37 -21.81
N PHE A 311 -12.17 -4.11 -20.97
CA PHE A 311 -12.37 -3.66 -19.60
C PHE A 311 -13.11 -2.32 -19.52
N LEU A 312 -12.74 -1.35 -20.36
CA LEU A 312 -13.34 -0.01 -20.37
C LEU A 312 -14.84 -0.02 -20.70
N LYS A 313 -15.33 -1.00 -21.47
CA LYS A 313 -16.77 -1.16 -21.73
C LYS A 313 -17.61 -1.38 -20.45
N PHE A 314 -16.98 -1.81 -19.35
CA PHE A 314 -17.62 -1.95 -18.04
C PHE A 314 -17.59 -0.67 -17.18
N CYS A 315 -16.94 0.40 -17.64
CA CYS A 315 -16.58 1.57 -16.83
C CYS A 315 -17.26 2.86 -17.36
N PRO A 316 -18.59 3.04 -17.15
CA PRO A 316 -19.33 4.18 -17.71
C PRO A 316 -18.90 5.56 -17.18
N SER A 317 -18.27 5.62 -16.01
CA SER A 317 -17.91 6.86 -15.31
C SER A 317 -16.41 7.20 -15.38
N ILE A 318 -15.64 6.48 -16.20
CA ILE A 318 -14.18 6.62 -16.25
C ILE A 318 -13.77 8.00 -16.74
N GLU A 319 -12.80 8.61 -16.06
CA GLU A 319 -12.30 9.95 -16.37
C GLU A 319 -10.80 9.95 -16.69
N ARG A 320 -10.02 9.13 -15.99
CA ARG A 320 -8.56 9.09 -16.12
C ARG A 320 -8.06 7.66 -16.18
N ILE A 321 -7.18 7.40 -17.14
CA ILE A 321 -6.52 6.12 -17.32
C ILE A 321 -5.00 6.32 -17.24
N PHE A 322 -4.35 5.54 -16.39
CA PHE A 322 -2.89 5.48 -16.25
C PHE A 322 -2.43 4.10 -16.68
N ILE A 323 -1.71 3.99 -17.79
CA ILE A 323 -1.20 2.74 -18.33
C ILE A 323 0.28 2.64 -17.97
N THR A 324 0.64 1.60 -17.24
CA THR A 324 2.02 1.28 -16.87
C THR A 324 2.46 0.01 -17.60
N ILE A 325 3.49 0.11 -18.44
CA ILE A 325 4.10 -1.03 -19.13
C ILE A 325 5.34 -1.49 -18.38
N ASP A 326 5.28 -2.72 -17.86
CA ASP A 326 6.37 -3.39 -17.17
C ASP A 326 6.54 -4.80 -17.73
N THR A 327 7.64 -5.02 -18.46
CA THR A 327 7.93 -6.29 -19.15
C THR A 327 8.08 -7.48 -18.21
N ASN A 328 8.27 -7.26 -16.91
CA ASN A 328 8.34 -8.32 -15.90
C ASN A 328 6.94 -8.72 -15.38
N THR A 329 5.88 -8.04 -15.81
CA THR A 329 4.51 -8.38 -15.46
C THR A 329 4.16 -9.77 -16.01
N TYR A 330 3.56 -10.59 -15.16
CA TYR A 330 3.08 -11.93 -15.47
C TYR A 330 2.29 -11.94 -16.78
N SER A 331 2.72 -12.81 -17.69
CA SER A 331 1.99 -13.15 -18.91
C SER A 331 1.30 -14.48 -18.68
N SER A 332 0.00 -14.53 -18.95
CA SER A 332 -0.73 -15.80 -18.98
C SER A 332 -0.02 -16.81 -19.87
N LYS A 333 -0.05 -18.08 -19.47
CA LYS A 333 0.49 -19.20 -20.25
C LYS A 333 -0.53 -19.77 -21.23
N GLU A 334 -1.81 -19.52 -21.02
CA GLU A 334 -2.85 -19.95 -21.93
C GLU A 334 -3.04 -18.82 -22.94
N GLU A 335 -2.88 -19.14 -24.23
CA GLU A 335 -3.46 -18.35 -25.32
C GLU A 335 -4.99 -18.44 -25.15
N THR A 336 -5.52 -17.72 -24.16
CA THR A 336 -6.92 -17.36 -24.15
C THR A 336 -7.05 -16.41 -25.34
N THR A 337 -7.32 -17.01 -26.49
CA THR A 337 -7.99 -16.29 -27.57
C THR A 337 -9.11 -15.55 -26.87
N VAL A 338 -9.00 -14.22 -26.83
CA VAL A 338 -10.14 -13.38 -26.47
C VAL A 338 -11.12 -13.63 -27.60
N ASN A 339 -11.82 -14.75 -27.51
CA ASN A 339 -12.74 -15.22 -28.51
C ASN A 339 -13.74 -14.08 -28.65
N ASP A 340 -14.01 -13.65 -29.88
CA ASP A 340 -14.85 -12.51 -30.29
C ASP A 340 -16.30 -12.53 -29.74
N TYR A 341 -16.59 -13.39 -28.77
CA TYR A 341 -17.92 -13.80 -28.34
C TYR A 341 -18.49 -13.09 -27.10
N TYR A 342 -17.73 -12.24 -26.40
CA TYR A 342 -18.21 -11.67 -25.13
C TYR A 342 -18.29 -10.15 -25.06
N GLY A 343 -18.00 -9.45 -26.16
CA GLY A 343 -18.39 -8.05 -26.28
C GLY A 343 -19.91 -7.95 -26.30
N ARG A 344 -20.52 -7.32 -25.29
CA ARG A 344 -21.88 -6.79 -25.47
C ARG A 344 -21.92 -6.08 -26.83
N LYS A 345 -22.85 -6.45 -27.71
CA LYS A 345 -23.12 -5.83 -29.02
C LYS A 345 -23.43 -4.32 -28.96
N HIS A 346 -23.35 -3.71 -27.78
CA HIS A 346 -23.46 -2.27 -27.59
C HIS A 346 -22.08 -1.72 -27.29
N ALA A 347 -21.40 -1.23 -28.32
CA ALA A 347 -20.28 -0.31 -28.18
C ALA A 347 -20.74 0.82 -27.23
N ARG A 348 -20.18 0.83 -26.02
CA ARG A 348 -20.47 1.87 -25.04
C ARG A 348 -19.47 2.98 -25.25
N VAL A 349 -20.00 4.14 -25.61
CA VAL A 349 -19.23 5.37 -25.73
C VAL A 349 -18.82 5.84 -24.33
N LEU A 350 -17.52 6.00 -24.11
CA LEU A 350 -16.91 6.62 -22.95
C LEU A 350 -17.10 8.12 -23.04
N ARG A 351 -18.05 8.66 -22.27
CA ARG A 351 -18.48 10.07 -22.34
C ARG A 351 -17.72 11.02 -21.42
N ASN A 352 -16.92 10.47 -20.51
CA ASN A 352 -16.29 11.23 -19.43
C ASN A 352 -14.77 11.11 -19.45
N LEU A 353 -14.18 10.38 -20.41
CA LEU A 353 -12.74 10.15 -20.45
C LEU A 353 -12.00 11.44 -20.86
N LYS A 354 -11.19 11.96 -19.94
CA LYS A 354 -10.46 13.23 -20.10
C LYS A 354 -8.96 13.04 -20.30
N LEU A 355 -8.40 12.01 -19.66
CA LEU A 355 -6.95 11.81 -19.58
C LEU A 355 -6.56 10.36 -19.81
N VAL A 356 -5.57 10.15 -20.68
CA VAL A 356 -4.83 8.89 -20.79
C VAL A 356 -3.34 9.21 -20.62
N LYS A 357 -2.70 8.59 -19.63
CA LYS A 357 -1.25 8.70 -19.42
C LYS A 357 -0.62 7.34 -19.66
N LEU A 358 0.39 7.28 -20.53
CA LEU A 358 1.18 6.09 -20.81
C LEU A 358 2.59 6.24 -20.21
N GLU A 359 2.98 5.26 -19.40
CA GLU A 359 4.27 5.18 -18.71
C GLU A 359 4.98 3.87 -19.07
N GLY A 360 6.30 3.94 -19.34
CA GLY A 360 7.16 2.76 -19.51
C GLY A 360 7.17 2.13 -20.91
N SER A 361 6.31 2.56 -21.84
CA SER A 361 6.37 2.11 -23.24
C SER A 361 7.38 2.92 -24.06
N LYS A 362 8.16 2.22 -24.90
CA LYS A 362 9.00 2.83 -25.95
C LYS A 362 8.40 2.66 -27.36
N SER A 363 7.26 1.98 -27.49
CA SER A 363 6.66 1.65 -28.78
C SER A 363 5.72 2.76 -29.24
N GLU A 364 6.15 3.54 -30.24
CA GLU A 364 5.29 4.52 -30.92
C GLU A 364 4.15 3.82 -31.68
N GLU A 365 4.41 2.66 -32.27
CA GLU A 365 3.38 1.88 -32.98
C GLU A 365 2.27 1.43 -32.02
N GLY A 366 2.64 0.87 -30.86
CA GLY A 366 1.65 0.44 -29.86
C GLY A 366 0.87 1.63 -29.27
N LYS A 367 1.49 2.81 -29.18
CA LYS A 367 0.82 4.06 -28.81
C LYS A 367 -0.20 4.48 -29.87
N ASN A 368 0.16 4.44 -31.15
CA ASN A 368 -0.76 4.76 -32.25
C ASN A 368 -1.95 3.80 -32.29
N GLN A 369 -1.71 2.50 -32.11
CA GLN A 369 -2.77 1.49 -32.03
C GLN A 369 -3.71 1.74 -30.85
N LEU A 370 -3.18 2.10 -29.68
CA LEU A 370 -4.00 2.48 -28.53
C LEU A 370 -4.87 3.71 -28.83
N ILE A 371 -4.31 4.72 -29.48
CA ILE A 371 -5.06 5.93 -29.85
C ILE A 371 -6.23 5.58 -30.78
N LEU A 372 -5.97 4.79 -31.83
CA LEU A 372 -7.00 4.35 -32.76
C LEU A 372 -8.09 3.53 -32.04
N ALA A 373 -7.70 2.58 -31.19
CA ALA A 373 -8.65 1.77 -30.45
C ALA A 373 -9.49 2.58 -29.43
N LEU A 374 -8.92 3.62 -28.84
CA LEU A 374 -9.65 4.54 -27.94
C LEU A 374 -10.63 5.43 -28.71
N GLN A 375 -10.27 5.89 -29.92
CA GLN A 375 -11.16 6.69 -30.75
C GLN A 375 -12.45 5.96 -31.12
N GLU A 376 -12.42 4.63 -31.22
CA GLU A 376 -13.61 3.81 -31.47
C GLU A 376 -14.58 3.75 -30.27
N VAL A 377 -14.10 4.05 -29.06
CA VAL A 377 -14.90 3.93 -27.83
C VAL A 377 -15.15 5.25 -27.11
N VAL A 378 -14.53 6.37 -27.52
CA VAL A 378 -14.70 7.69 -26.89
C VAL A 378 -15.73 8.54 -27.66
N ASP A 379 -16.41 9.44 -26.97
CA ASP A 379 -17.30 10.41 -27.62
C ASP A 379 -16.49 11.37 -28.52
N ILE A 380 -16.86 11.44 -29.80
CA ILE A 380 -16.17 12.23 -30.83
C ILE A 380 -16.10 13.72 -30.45
N ASN A 381 -17.01 14.20 -29.61
CA ASN A 381 -17.10 15.62 -29.24
C ASN A 381 -16.29 15.99 -27.99
N GLN A 382 -15.55 15.05 -27.38
CA GLN A 382 -14.83 15.30 -26.14
C GLN A 382 -13.31 15.45 -26.38
N PRO A 383 -12.66 16.53 -25.87
CA PRO A 383 -11.20 16.63 -25.92
C PRO A 383 -10.56 15.58 -25.00
N LEU A 384 -9.72 14.72 -25.58
CA LEU A 384 -8.97 13.69 -24.87
C LEU A 384 -7.48 14.08 -24.79
N LEU A 385 -6.96 14.27 -23.58
CA LEU A 385 -5.53 14.52 -23.36
C LEU A 385 -4.78 13.19 -23.28
N ILE A 386 -3.79 13.01 -24.16
CA ILE A 386 -2.91 11.82 -24.15
C ILE A 386 -1.48 12.26 -23.82
N LEU A 387 -0.97 11.79 -22.68
CA LEU A 387 0.38 12.08 -22.22
C LEU A 387 1.23 10.81 -22.29
N SER A 388 2.46 10.92 -22.77
CA SER A 388 3.46 9.85 -22.74
C SER A 388 4.69 10.32 -22.01
N SER A 389 5.11 9.56 -20.99
CA SER A 389 6.40 9.78 -20.31
C SER A 389 7.35 8.64 -20.65
N PHE A 390 8.48 9.00 -21.26
CA PHE A 390 9.59 8.08 -21.47
C PHE A 390 10.43 7.99 -20.19
N PRO A 391 10.90 6.80 -19.79
CA PRO A 391 11.83 6.64 -18.67
C PRO A 391 13.21 7.23 -18.97
#